data_AF-A0AAE0XM93-F1
#
_entry.id   AF-A0AAE0XM93-F1
#
_cell.length_a   1.000
_cell.length_b   1.000
_cell.length_c   1.000
_cell.angle_alpha   90.00
_cell.angle_beta   90.00
_cell.angle_gamma   90.00
#
_symmetry.space_group_name_H-M   'P 1'
#
loop_
_entity.id
_entity.type
_entity.pdbx_description
1 polymer ?
#
loop_
_entity_poly.entity_id
_entity_poly.type
_entity_poly.pdbx_seq_one_letter_code
_entity_poly.pdbx_strand_id
1 'polypeptide(L)'
;MSRLKPMKPSSQKASNIIINVLKKDPLDIMPNEFESIRQSLYQERRKQYPKCPTSIEDTRTALESGTFNAPAEMVFAFRNDVIMVTFQNNFSLLNDRSLFGDGTFKSSPQCFYQLYTLHTEKLGHYIPLVFFLLPNKKEQTYLTMLELLLDECRKREIDFSPKAINLDFEIATHNAFRHFFPDIEIRGCNFHLKQAWLRKAIELGLKKDYEDKDSDVHFWLRILFALPFLRPDQVPGFFMIDIASVSPLDSRTELFEQYLLKHYIEGKDFPPSLWASDEIDRPRTTNCCESFHKYFQDIMNGHNPNIFKFLHKLDSLQVLTQMKLNAIEQGKPAKKRQKKPQERITLGQDLQTVQRRQNHQV
;
A
#
# COMPACT_ATOMS: atom_id res chain seq x y z
N MET A 1 17.91 41.64 20.18
CA MET A 1 16.77 40.69 20.06
C MET A 1 17.33 39.30 19.81
N SER A 2 17.43 38.48 20.85
CA SER A 2 17.99 37.12 20.81
C SER A 2 17.01 36.16 20.14
N ARG A 3 17.45 35.51 19.05
CA ARG A 3 16.71 34.40 18.44
C ARG A 3 16.68 33.24 19.43
N LEU A 4 15.50 32.87 19.91
CA LEU A 4 15.26 31.66 20.69
C LEU A 4 15.74 30.45 19.87
N LYS A 5 16.76 29.74 20.36
CA LYS A 5 17.14 28.43 19.81
C LYS A 5 16.06 27.42 20.19
N PRO A 6 15.49 26.64 19.25
CA PRO A 6 14.53 25.61 19.59
C PRO A 6 15.21 24.46 20.34
N MET A 7 14.61 24.05 21.47
CA MET A 7 15.04 22.89 22.25
C MET A 7 14.92 21.60 21.42
N LYS A 8 15.99 20.79 21.41
CA LYS A 8 15.90 19.40 20.92
C LYS A 8 14.97 18.59 21.84
N PRO A 9 14.03 17.80 21.31
CA PRO A 9 13.14 17.00 22.14
C PRO A 9 13.93 15.91 22.87
N SER A 10 13.73 15.82 24.19
CA SER A 10 14.11 14.65 24.97
C SER A 10 13.33 13.43 24.46
N SER A 11 14.05 12.36 24.11
CA SER A 11 13.49 11.09 23.62
C SER A 11 12.77 10.27 24.69
N GLN A 12 12.78 10.71 25.95
CA GLN A 12 12.08 10.03 27.04
C GLN A 12 10.64 10.52 27.19
N LYS A 13 9.69 9.58 27.21
CA LYS A 13 8.29 9.87 27.57
C LYS A 13 8.26 10.56 28.94
N ALA A 14 7.50 11.65 29.07
CA ALA A 14 7.36 12.39 30.33
C ALA A 14 6.93 11.49 31.50
N SER A 15 6.08 10.49 31.21
CA SER A 15 5.68 9.46 32.18
C SER A 15 6.88 8.73 32.79
N ASN A 16 7.91 8.43 31.99
CA ASN A 16 9.08 7.72 32.46
C ASN A 16 9.98 8.63 33.30
N ILE A 17 10.03 9.92 32.98
CA ILE A 17 10.78 10.91 33.78
C ILE A 17 10.11 11.08 35.14
N ILE A 18 8.78 11.24 35.19
CA ILE A 18 8.03 11.39 36.45
C ILE A 18 8.15 10.13 37.29
N ILE A 19 7.96 8.93 36.71
CA ILE A 19 8.15 7.66 37.42
C ILE A 19 9.59 7.53 37.94
N ASN A 20 10.60 7.96 37.16
CA ASN A 20 11.99 7.91 37.61
C ASN A 20 12.30 8.91 38.72
N VAL A 21 11.62 10.06 38.76
CA VAL A 21 11.70 11.02 39.87
C VAL A 21 11.03 10.44 41.12
N LEU A 22 9.81 9.91 41.00
CA LEU A 22 9.08 9.29 42.12
C LEU A 22 9.78 8.05 42.69
N LYS A 23 10.56 7.34 41.87
CA LYS A 23 11.43 6.24 42.34
C LYS A 23 12.63 6.72 43.14
N LYS A 24 13.11 7.94 42.90
CA LYS A 24 14.27 8.53 43.59
C LYS A 24 13.86 9.31 44.83
N ASP A 25 12.69 9.92 44.79
CA ASP A 25 12.11 10.69 45.89
C ASP A 25 10.59 10.38 45.96
N PRO A 26 10.18 9.42 46.80
CA PRO A 26 8.79 8.99 46.89
C PRO A 26 7.92 10.10 47.48
N LEU A 27 7.24 10.84 46.59
CA LEU A 27 6.17 11.76 46.99
C LEU A 27 4.89 10.95 47.24
N ASP A 28 4.13 11.32 48.27
CA ASP A 28 2.84 10.72 48.62
C ASP A 28 1.75 11.20 47.64
N ILE A 29 1.86 10.78 46.38
CA ILE A 29 0.95 11.14 45.29
C ILE A 29 -0.02 9.98 45.08
N MET A 30 -1.31 10.24 45.26
CA MET A 30 -2.34 9.24 45.01
C MET A 30 -2.44 8.94 43.50
N PRO A 31 -2.85 7.72 43.08
CA PRO A 31 -2.95 7.35 41.66
C PRO A 31 -3.80 8.32 40.80
N ASN A 32 -4.86 8.87 41.38
CA ASN A 32 -5.73 9.84 40.71
C ASN A 32 -5.06 11.20 40.49
N GLU A 33 -4.20 11.62 41.44
CA GLU A 33 -3.39 12.83 41.33
C GLU A 33 -2.29 12.66 40.28
N PHE A 34 -1.68 11.46 40.20
CA PHE A 34 -0.73 11.13 39.15
C PHE A 34 -1.34 11.25 37.75
N GLU A 35 -2.57 10.73 37.54
CA GLU A 35 -3.26 10.91 36.25
C GLU A 35 -3.61 12.37 35.98
N SER A 36 -4.04 13.13 36.98
CA SER A 36 -4.30 14.57 36.84
C SER A 36 -3.04 15.37 36.48
N ILE A 37 -1.91 15.08 37.12
CA ILE A 37 -0.59 15.66 36.82
C ILE A 37 -0.15 15.27 35.40
N ARG A 38 -0.33 14.00 35.03
CA ARG A 38 -0.01 13.49 33.68
C ARG A 38 -0.84 14.20 32.61
N GLN A 39 -2.14 14.39 32.84
CA GLN A 39 -3.03 15.11 31.92
C GLN A 39 -2.66 16.59 31.84
N SER A 40 -2.38 17.25 32.97
CA SER A 40 -1.98 18.66 33.01
C SER A 40 -0.67 18.90 32.28
N LEU A 41 0.34 18.04 32.50
CA LEU A 41 1.62 18.09 31.77
C LEU A 41 1.46 17.83 30.28
N TYR A 42 0.56 16.90 29.91
CA TYR A 42 0.22 16.65 28.51
C TYR A 42 -0.46 17.88 27.87
N GLN A 43 -1.39 18.52 28.58
CA GLN A 43 -2.07 19.74 28.13
C GLN A 43 -1.11 20.92 27.98
N GLU A 44 -0.24 21.17 28.97
CA GLU A 44 0.79 22.22 28.91
C GLU A 44 1.82 21.97 27.80
N ARG A 45 2.27 20.72 27.61
CA ARG A 45 3.07 20.37 26.44
C ARG A 45 2.31 20.67 25.15
N ARG A 46 1.03 20.31 25.07
CA ARG A 46 0.20 20.56 23.87
C ARG A 46 0.04 22.04 23.57
N LYS A 47 0.07 22.94 24.56
CA LYS A 47 0.05 24.41 24.36
C LYS A 47 1.30 24.93 23.64
N GLN A 48 2.42 24.20 23.72
CA GLN A 48 3.66 24.53 23.00
C GLN A 48 3.69 23.99 21.57
N TYR A 49 2.76 23.10 21.20
CA TYR A 49 2.62 22.61 19.83
C TYR A 49 1.55 23.41 19.09
N PRO A 50 1.74 23.63 17.77
CA PRO A 50 0.69 24.18 16.94
C PRO A 50 -0.58 23.34 17.06
N LYS A 51 -1.75 23.99 17.08
CA LYS A 51 -3.03 23.27 17.03
C LYS A 51 -2.99 22.34 15.80
N CYS A 52 -3.32 21.07 16.00
CA CYS A 52 -3.40 20.13 14.89
C CYS A 52 -4.47 20.63 13.92
N PRO A 53 -4.14 20.71 12.62
CA PRO A 53 -5.10 21.02 11.58
C PRO A 53 -6.36 20.16 11.67
N THR A 54 -7.51 20.77 11.46
CA THR A 54 -8.83 20.11 11.49
C THR A 54 -9.47 19.98 10.12
N SER A 55 -8.97 20.73 9.13
CA SER A 55 -9.37 20.67 7.73
C SER A 55 -8.17 20.48 6.79
N ILE A 56 -8.45 20.19 5.52
CA ILE A 56 -7.43 20.16 4.46
C ILE A 56 -6.78 21.54 4.32
N GLU A 57 -7.57 22.62 4.40
CA GLU A 57 -7.07 23.99 4.29
C GLU A 57 -6.20 24.39 5.47
N ASP A 58 -6.58 24.04 6.70
CA ASP A 58 -5.74 24.21 7.89
C ASP A 58 -4.41 23.46 7.72
N THR A 59 -4.48 22.26 7.11
CA THR A 59 -3.29 21.43 6.89
C THR A 59 -2.36 22.10 5.90
N ARG A 60 -2.88 22.56 4.76
CA ARG A 60 -2.11 23.32 3.78
C ARG A 60 -1.47 24.55 4.41
N THR A 61 -2.25 25.37 5.11
CA THR A 61 -1.76 26.59 5.78
C THR A 61 -0.64 26.27 6.76
N ALA A 62 -0.77 25.20 7.55
CA ALA A 62 0.28 24.78 8.49
C ALA A 62 1.57 24.34 7.78
N LEU A 63 1.47 23.72 6.61
CA LEU A 63 2.64 23.29 5.83
C LEU A 63 3.30 24.47 5.10
N GLU A 64 2.52 25.36 4.50
CA GLU A 64 3.02 26.56 3.80
C GLU A 64 3.69 27.56 4.75
N SER A 65 3.13 27.74 5.95
CA SER A 65 3.68 28.64 6.97
C SER A 65 4.94 28.13 7.66
N GLY A 66 5.39 26.91 7.37
CA GLY A 66 6.52 26.29 8.06
C GLY A 66 6.25 25.99 9.53
N THR A 67 4.97 25.87 9.91
CA THR A 67 4.56 25.53 11.29
C THR A 67 5.12 24.16 11.71
N PHE A 68 5.34 23.27 10.74
CA PHE A 68 6.17 22.08 10.90
C PHE A 68 7.62 22.41 10.53
N ASN A 69 8.56 22.20 11.46
CA ASN A 69 10.00 22.23 11.18
C ASN A 69 10.38 21.02 10.31
N ALA A 70 10.00 21.06 9.03
CA ALA A 70 10.32 20.02 8.08
C ALA A 70 11.83 19.97 7.82
N PRO A 71 12.40 18.78 7.59
CA PRO A 71 13.72 18.67 7.00
C PRO A 71 13.79 19.45 5.68
N ALA A 72 14.93 20.07 5.37
CA ALA A 72 15.08 20.92 4.19
C ALA A 72 14.91 20.15 2.86
N GLU A 73 15.17 18.85 2.91
CA GLU A 73 14.98 17.90 1.82
C GLU A 73 13.52 17.49 1.60
N MET A 74 12.63 17.73 2.57
CA MET A 74 11.22 17.37 2.45
C MET A 74 10.49 18.40 1.59
N VAL A 75 9.83 17.91 0.54
CA VAL A 75 9.14 18.73 -0.45
C VAL A 75 7.64 18.58 -0.26
N PHE A 76 6.97 19.72 -0.18
CA PHE A 76 5.50 19.83 -0.19
C PHE A 76 5.06 20.49 -1.48
N ALA A 77 4.00 19.95 -2.09
CA ALA A 77 3.31 20.62 -3.19
C ALA A 77 1.80 20.45 -3.03
N PHE A 78 1.04 21.39 -3.57
CA PHE A 78 -0.40 21.50 -3.34
C PHE A 78 -1.11 21.77 -4.67
N ARG A 79 -2.25 21.10 -4.89
CA ARG A 79 -3.15 21.40 -6.00
C ARG A 79 -4.56 20.99 -5.59
N ASN A 80 -5.47 21.96 -5.50
CA ASN A 80 -6.80 21.75 -4.91
C ASN A 80 -6.68 21.00 -3.57
N ASP A 81 -7.60 20.13 -3.22
CA ASP A 81 -7.54 19.39 -1.95
C ASP A 81 -6.48 18.26 -1.91
N VAL A 82 -5.56 18.19 -2.89
CA VAL A 82 -4.47 17.21 -2.94
C VAL A 82 -3.18 17.82 -2.40
N ILE A 83 -2.56 17.11 -1.46
CA ILE A 83 -1.23 17.44 -0.92
C ILE A 83 -0.25 16.35 -1.32
N MET A 84 0.84 16.74 -1.97
CA MET A 84 1.99 15.88 -2.24
C MET A 84 3.07 16.10 -1.19
N VAL A 85 3.63 15.01 -0.67
CA VAL A 85 4.80 14.98 0.20
C VAL A 85 5.84 14.03 -0.40
N THR A 86 7.06 14.51 -0.59
CA THR A 86 8.19 13.70 -1.06
C THR A 86 9.50 14.24 -0.49
N PHE A 87 10.63 13.70 -0.93
CA PHE A 87 11.96 14.15 -0.58
C PHE A 87 12.75 14.45 -1.85
N GLN A 88 13.60 15.47 -1.82
CA GLN A 88 14.34 15.95 -3.00
C GLN A 88 15.11 14.82 -3.71
N ASN A 89 15.69 13.89 -2.95
CA ASN A 89 16.45 12.76 -3.52
C ASN A 89 15.56 11.74 -4.25
N ASN A 90 14.28 11.62 -3.89
CA ASN A 90 13.37 10.61 -4.44
C ASN A 90 13.00 10.91 -5.91
N PHE A 91 13.06 12.18 -6.30
CA PHE A 91 12.79 12.62 -7.66
C PHE A 91 13.69 11.93 -8.70
N SER A 92 14.97 11.71 -8.38
CA SER A 92 15.91 10.98 -9.27
C SER A 92 15.51 9.53 -9.54
N LEU A 93 14.67 8.96 -8.68
CA LEU A 93 14.19 7.58 -8.75
C LEU A 93 12.85 7.46 -9.49
N LEU A 94 12.20 8.58 -9.83
CA LEU A 94 10.96 8.60 -10.60
C LEU A 94 11.17 8.25 -12.08
N ASN A 95 12.40 8.40 -12.61
CA ASN A 95 12.76 7.96 -13.96
C ASN A 95 12.80 6.44 -14.14
N ASP A 96 12.48 5.67 -13.10
CA ASP A 96 12.43 4.22 -13.20
C ASP A 96 11.27 3.74 -14.08
N ARG A 97 11.47 2.61 -14.77
CA ARG A 97 10.54 2.15 -15.81
C ARG A 97 9.30 1.47 -15.25
N SER A 98 9.38 0.93 -14.03
CA SER A 98 8.29 0.18 -13.39
C SER A 98 7.97 0.75 -12.02
N LEU A 99 6.72 1.17 -11.84
CA LEU A 99 6.23 1.73 -10.59
C LEU A 99 5.17 0.84 -9.94
N PHE A 100 4.85 1.18 -8.70
CA PHE A 100 3.75 0.59 -7.95
C PHE A 100 2.95 1.72 -7.31
N GLY A 101 1.64 1.72 -7.53
CA GLY A 101 0.70 2.64 -6.91
C GLY A 101 -0.20 1.89 -5.94
N ASP A 102 -0.30 2.39 -4.71
CA ASP A 102 -1.19 1.80 -3.72
C ASP A 102 -1.76 2.87 -2.78
N GLY A 103 -2.99 2.66 -2.35
CA GLY A 103 -3.74 3.60 -1.55
C GLY A 103 -4.21 2.98 -0.23
N THR A 104 -3.84 3.59 0.89
CA THR A 104 -4.16 3.13 2.25
C THR A 104 -4.98 4.15 3.04
N PHE A 105 -5.93 3.65 3.83
CA PHE A 105 -6.86 4.47 4.61
C PHE A 105 -6.37 4.68 6.05
N LYS A 106 -5.92 3.61 6.72
CA LYS A 106 -5.61 3.62 8.16
C LYS A 106 -4.44 4.53 8.51
N SER A 107 -3.52 4.71 7.58
CA SER A 107 -2.33 5.54 7.74
C SER A 107 -2.51 6.97 7.19
N SER A 108 -3.68 7.28 6.62
CA SER A 108 -4.02 8.62 6.12
C SER A 108 -4.22 9.58 7.28
N PRO A 109 -3.70 10.82 7.24
CA PRO A 109 -4.01 11.82 8.25
C PRO A 109 -5.51 12.12 8.32
N GLN A 110 -5.99 12.50 9.50
CA GLN A 110 -7.43 12.57 9.82
C GLN A 110 -8.29 13.42 8.85
N CYS A 111 -7.72 14.44 8.23
CA CYS A 111 -8.44 15.33 7.30
C CYS A 111 -8.56 14.78 5.87
N PHE A 112 -7.95 13.63 5.58
CA PHE A 112 -7.86 13.05 4.24
C PHE A 112 -8.47 11.66 4.21
N TYR A 113 -9.18 11.38 3.12
CA TYR A 113 -9.83 10.10 2.92
C TYR A 113 -8.83 8.97 2.70
N GLN A 114 -7.77 9.22 1.93
CA GLN A 114 -6.79 8.21 1.58
C GLN A 114 -5.39 8.80 1.48
N LEU A 115 -4.39 8.01 1.90
CA LEU A 115 -3.00 8.20 1.54
C LEU A 115 -2.71 7.34 0.31
N TYR A 116 -2.39 7.96 -0.82
CA TYR A 116 -1.93 7.27 -2.01
C TYR A 116 -0.42 7.38 -2.14
N THR A 117 0.23 6.32 -2.61
CA THR A 117 1.70 6.23 -2.58
C THR A 117 2.25 5.65 -3.87
N LEU A 118 3.34 6.23 -4.36
CA LEU A 118 4.11 5.71 -5.48
C LEU A 118 5.45 5.17 -4.99
N HIS A 119 5.82 4.03 -5.55
CA HIS A 119 7.04 3.29 -5.19
C HIS A 119 7.74 2.75 -6.43
N THR A 120 9.02 2.44 -6.27
CA THR A 120 9.79 1.58 -7.18
C THR A 120 10.41 0.40 -6.44
N GLU A 121 10.83 -0.62 -7.17
CA GLU A 121 11.58 -1.76 -6.67
C GLU A 121 12.96 -1.83 -7.34
N LYS A 122 14.03 -1.82 -6.53
CA LYS A 122 15.41 -1.92 -7.01
C LYS A 122 16.19 -2.95 -6.22
N LEU A 123 16.75 -3.94 -6.91
CA LEU A 123 17.50 -5.06 -6.31
C LEU A 123 16.74 -5.74 -5.15
N GLY A 124 15.42 -5.92 -5.29
CA GLY A 124 14.54 -6.50 -4.27
C GLY A 124 14.12 -5.52 -3.16
N HIS A 125 14.64 -4.30 -3.15
CA HIS A 125 14.24 -3.28 -2.17
C HIS A 125 13.08 -2.47 -2.68
N TYR A 126 12.02 -2.41 -1.89
CA TYR A 126 10.88 -1.54 -2.14
C TYR A 126 11.14 -0.13 -1.57
N ILE A 127 11.06 0.87 -2.43
CA ILE A 127 11.47 2.26 -2.18
C ILE A 127 10.25 3.17 -2.37
N PRO A 128 9.74 3.82 -1.30
CA PRO A 128 8.72 4.85 -1.44
C PRO A 128 9.30 6.11 -2.07
N LEU A 129 8.56 6.64 -3.04
CA LEU A 129 8.97 7.82 -3.81
C LEU A 129 8.15 9.03 -3.40
N VAL A 130 6.83 8.92 -3.48
CA VAL A 130 5.90 10.05 -3.30
C VAL A 130 4.68 9.61 -2.50
N PHE A 131 4.22 10.48 -1.61
CA PHE A 131 3.05 10.31 -0.77
C PHE A 131 2.03 11.40 -1.12
N PHE A 132 0.79 11.03 -1.36
CA PHE A 132 -0.30 11.92 -1.70
C PHE A 132 -1.43 11.79 -0.69
N LEU A 133 -1.82 12.91 -0.09
CA LEU A 133 -2.98 12.99 0.77
C LEU A 133 -4.18 13.39 -0.09
N LEU A 134 -5.15 12.50 -0.22
CA LEU A 134 -6.27 12.64 -1.14
C LEU A 134 -7.60 12.86 -0.39
N PRO A 135 -8.48 13.74 -0.88
CA PRO A 135 -9.78 14.02 -0.28
C PRO A 135 -10.82 12.92 -0.54
N ASN A 136 -10.64 12.11 -1.59
CA ASN A 136 -11.55 11.04 -2.01
C ASN A 136 -10.88 10.15 -3.07
N LYS A 137 -11.62 9.16 -3.62
CA LYS A 137 -11.16 8.21 -4.64
C LYS A 137 -11.78 8.44 -6.03
N LYS A 138 -12.17 9.66 -6.35
CA LYS A 138 -12.75 9.99 -7.65
C LYS A 138 -11.64 10.08 -8.70
N GLU A 139 -11.96 9.72 -9.93
CA GLU A 139 -11.03 9.82 -11.08
C GLU A 139 -10.42 11.22 -11.18
N GLN A 140 -11.24 12.28 -11.05
CA GLN A 140 -10.76 13.67 -11.07
C GLN A 140 -9.69 13.97 -9.99
N THR A 141 -9.77 13.32 -8.84
CA THR A 141 -8.77 13.47 -7.77
C THR A 141 -7.45 12.80 -8.16
N TYR A 142 -7.48 11.62 -8.79
CA TYR A 142 -6.27 10.99 -9.32
C TYR A 142 -5.68 11.75 -10.50
N LEU A 143 -6.50 12.36 -11.36
CA LEU A 143 -6.03 13.26 -12.41
C LEU A 143 -5.27 14.45 -11.79
N THR A 144 -5.89 15.13 -10.81
CA THR A 144 -5.27 16.24 -10.07
C THR A 144 -3.97 15.83 -9.38
N MET A 145 -3.92 14.63 -8.82
CA MET A 145 -2.73 14.05 -8.18
C MET A 145 -1.57 13.88 -9.17
N LEU A 146 -1.85 13.32 -10.36
CA LEU A 146 -0.83 13.10 -11.39
C LEU A 146 -0.38 14.42 -12.04
N GLU A 147 -1.28 15.37 -12.26
CA GLU A 147 -0.91 16.72 -12.71
C GLU A 147 0.06 17.38 -11.73
N LEU A 148 -0.23 17.31 -10.43
CA LEU A 148 0.65 17.86 -9.39
C LEU A 148 2.04 17.22 -9.44
N LEU A 149 2.12 15.90 -9.59
CA LEU A 149 3.41 15.21 -9.73
C LEU A 149 4.17 15.65 -10.97
N LEU A 150 3.49 15.70 -12.12
CA LEU A 150 4.07 16.10 -13.40
C LEU A 150 4.60 17.55 -13.35
N ASP A 151 3.87 18.46 -12.73
CA ASP A 151 4.34 19.83 -12.50
C ASP A 151 5.63 19.87 -11.70
N GLU A 152 5.69 19.11 -10.61
CA GLU A 152 6.86 19.08 -9.73
C GLU A 152 8.07 18.40 -10.37
N CYS A 153 7.84 17.42 -11.26
CA CYS A 153 8.88 16.84 -12.12
C CYS A 153 9.37 17.87 -13.15
N ARG A 154 8.47 18.60 -13.82
CA ARG A 154 8.84 19.64 -14.82
C ARG A 154 9.65 20.77 -14.21
N LYS A 155 9.27 21.24 -13.01
CA LYS A 155 10.03 22.26 -12.26
C LYS A 155 11.48 21.84 -11.95
N ARG A 156 11.74 20.52 -11.95
CA ARG A 156 13.05 19.92 -11.65
C ARG A 156 13.73 19.32 -12.87
N GLU A 157 13.18 19.55 -14.07
CA GLU A 157 13.70 19.02 -15.33
C GLU A 157 13.78 17.48 -15.36
N ILE A 158 12.78 16.82 -14.77
CA ILE A 158 12.69 15.36 -14.69
C ILE A 158 11.67 14.85 -15.69
N ASP A 159 12.13 13.97 -16.59
CA ASP A 159 11.28 13.27 -17.54
C ASP A 159 10.59 12.06 -16.90
N PHE A 160 9.44 12.32 -16.27
CA PHE A 160 8.62 11.28 -15.68
C PHE A 160 7.79 10.57 -16.76
N SER A 161 8.32 9.46 -17.30
CA SER A 161 7.68 8.64 -18.33
C SER A 161 7.69 7.14 -17.96
N PRO A 162 6.86 6.70 -16.99
CA PRO A 162 6.78 5.30 -16.61
C PRO A 162 6.29 4.43 -17.78
N LYS A 163 6.87 3.23 -17.93
CA LYS A 163 6.47 2.26 -18.97
C LYS A 163 5.48 1.24 -18.45
N ALA A 164 5.59 0.87 -17.18
CA ALA A 164 4.65 -0.01 -16.52
C ALA A 164 4.34 0.47 -15.11
N ILE A 165 3.12 0.19 -14.65
CA ILE A 165 2.71 0.44 -13.27
C ILE A 165 1.84 -0.69 -12.75
N ASN A 166 2.13 -1.12 -11.53
CA ASN A 166 1.32 -2.10 -10.81
C ASN A 166 0.33 -1.37 -9.91
N LEU A 167 -0.96 -1.65 -10.08
CA LEU A 167 -2.06 -0.94 -9.41
C LEU A 167 -3.05 -1.93 -8.78
N ASP A 168 -3.83 -1.43 -7.80
CA ASP A 168 -5.04 -2.12 -7.34
C ASP A 168 -6.15 -2.04 -8.41
N PHE A 169 -7.18 -2.87 -8.30
CA PHE A 169 -8.30 -3.02 -9.23
C PHE A 169 -9.29 -1.86 -9.11
N GLU A 170 -8.81 -0.66 -9.41
CA GLU A 170 -9.57 0.57 -9.32
C GLU A 170 -9.54 1.34 -10.64
N ILE A 171 -10.70 1.34 -11.31
CA ILE A 171 -10.89 1.94 -12.63
C ILE A 171 -10.51 3.42 -12.64
N ALA A 172 -10.87 4.17 -11.60
CA ALA A 172 -10.56 5.60 -11.49
C ALA A 172 -9.04 5.88 -11.54
N THR A 173 -8.26 5.07 -10.83
CA THR A 173 -6.80 5.17 -10.86
C THR A 173 -6.26 4.73 -12.25
N HIS A 174 -6.78 3.64 -12.82
CA HIS A 174 -6.36 3.19 -14.16
C HIS A 174 -6.59 4.25 -15.25
N ASN A 175 -7.78 4.86 -15.24
CA ASN A 175 -8.15 5.90 -16.19
C ASN A 175 -7.24 7.12 -16.05
N ALA A 176 -6.93 7.55 -14.83
CA ALA A 176 -6.03 8.67 -14.60
C ALA A 176 -4.61 8.41 -15.13
N PHE A 177 -4.06 7.20 -14.92
CA PHE A 177 -2.75 6.85 -15.50
C PHE A 177 -2.78 6.80 -17.02
N ARG A 178 -3.80 6.21 -17.64
CA ARG A 178 -3.94 6.17 -19.11
C ARG A 178 -4.15 7.55 -19.72
N HIS A 179 -4.78 8.47 -18.99
CA HIS A 179 -4.96 9.85 -19.43
C HIS A 179 -3.62 10.56 -19.66
N PHE A 180 -2.67 10.44 -18.72
CA PHE A 180 -1.35 11.06 -18.83
C PHE A 180 -0.33 10.22 -19.59
N PHE A 181 -0.50 8.89 -19.58
CA PHE A 181 0.41 7.93 -20.20
C PHE A 181 -0.38 6.91 -21.04
N PRO A 182 -0.79 7.25 -22.28
CA PRO A 182 -1.65 6.39 -23.09
C PRO A 182 -1.08 4.99 -23.35
N ASP A 183 0.26 4.90 -23.46
CA ASP A 183 0.98 3.65 -23.75
C ASP A 183 1.45 2.89 -22.49
N ILE A 184 1.01 3.31 -21.30
CA ILE A 184 1.45 2.67 -20.05
C ILE A 184 0.89 1.26 -19.93
N GLU A 185 1.75 0.30 -19.60
CA GLU A 185 1.32 -1.04 -19.23
C GLU A 185 0.83 -1.03 -17.78
N ILE A 186 -0.49 -1.05 -17.59
CA ILE A 186 -1.09 -1.25 -16.27
C ILE A 186 -1.14 -2.74 -15.96
N ARG A 187 -0.63 -3.10 -14.77
CA ARG A 187 -0.61 -4.47 -14.25
C ARG A 187 -1.42 -4.53 -12.96
N GLY A 188 -2.40 -5.43 -12.90
CA GLY A 188 -3.21 -5.67 -11.71
C GLY A 188 -2.40 -6.36 -10.62
N CYS A 189 -2.53 -5.89 -9.38
CA CYS A 189 -1.83 -6.47 -8.25
C CYS A 189 -2.42 -7.84 -7.86
N ASN A 190 -1.68 -8.92 -8.05
CA ASN A 190 -2.09 -10.30 -7.70
C ASN A 190 -2.55 -10.46 -6.25
N PHE A 191 -2.06 -9.62 -5.33
CA PHE A 191 -2.47 -9.63 -3.93
C PHE A 191 -3.92 -9.23 -3.81
N HIS A 192 -4.24 -8.05 -4.32
CA HIS A 192 -5.55 -7.46 -4.24
C HIS A 192 -6.56 -8.25 -5.08
N LEU A 193 -6.11 -8.85 -6.19
CA LEU A 193 -6.92 -9.80 -6.96
C LEU A 193 -7.35 -11.00 -6.10
N LYS A 194 -6.38 -11.71 -5.51
CA LYS A 194 -6.67 -12.88 -4.65
C LYS A 194 -7.52 -12.49 -3.44
N GLN A 195 -7.29 -11.31 -2.86
CA GLN A 195 -8.12 -10.79 -1.77
C GLN A 195 -9.54 -10.46 -2.21
N ALA A 196 -9.73 -9.87 -3.39
CA ALA A 196 -11.05 -9.57 -3.94
C ALA A 196 -11.83 -10.86 -4.18
N TRP A 197 -11.18 -11.86 -4.81
CA TRP A 197 -11.75 -13.18 -5.05
C TRP A 197 -12.11 -13.89 -3.74
N LEU A 198 -11.19 -13.91 -2.77
CA LEU A 198 -11.43 -14.54 -1.47
C LEU A 198 -12.56 -13.85 -0.69
N ARG A 199 -12.62 -12.51 -0.69
CA ARG A 199 -13.72 -11.78 -0.06
C ARG A 199 -15.06 -12.15 -0.68
N LYS A 200 -15.14 -12.27 -2.00
CA LYS A 200 -16.38 -12.67 -2.67
C LYS A 200 -16.75 -14.12 -2.35
N ALA A 201 -15.80 -15.06 -2.34
CA ALA A 201 -16.05 -16.44 -1.92
C ALA A 201 -16.59 -16.50 -0.48
N ILE A 202 -16.01 -15.74 0.44
CA ILE A 202 -16.47 -15.64 1.84
C ILE A 202 -17.87 -15.03 1.92
N GLU A 203 -18.16 -13.97 1.15
CA GLU A 203 -19.48 -13.34 1.07
C GLU A 203 -20.56 -14.34 0.62
N LEU A 204 -20.22 -15.23 -0.31
CA LEU A 204 -21.08 -16.32 -0.78
C LEU A 204 -21.17 -17.51 0.20
N GLY A 205 -20.50 -17.44 1.35
CA GLY A 205 -20.56 -18.44 2.39
C GLY A 205 -19.57 -19.60 2.24
N LEU A 206 -18.57 -19.50 1.36
CA LEU A 206 -17.57 -20.56 1.11
C LEU A 206 -16.40 -20.56 2.12
N LYS A 207 -16.51 -19.81 3.23
CA LYS A 207 -15.39 -19.66 4.18
C LYS A 207 -14.95 -21.00 4.78
N LYS A 208 -15.91 -21.79 5.28
CA LYS A 208 -15.61 -23.09 5.90
C LYS A 208 -15.02 -24.05 4.89
N ASP A 209 -15.58 -24.07 3.69
CA ASP A 209 -15.13 -24.89 2.58
C ASP A 209 -13.69 -24.52 2.15
N TYR A 210 -13.36 -23.23 2.14
CA TYR A 210 -12.00 -22.77 1.87
C TYR A 210 -11.00 -23.17 2.97
N GLU A 211 -11.43 -23.22 4.23
CA GLU A 211 -10.57 -23.60 5.37
C GLU A 211 -10.38 -25.12 5.49
N ASP A 212 -11.34 -25.92 5.01
CA ASP A 212 -11.33 -27.37 5.01
C ASP A 212 -10.54 -27.95 3.82
N LYS A 213 -9.34 -28.45 4.07
CA LYS A 213 -8.44 -28.95 3.01
C LYS A 213 -8.94 -30.21 2.30
N ASP A 214 -9.88 -30.94 2.90
CA ASP A 214 -10.41 -32.17 2.35
C ASP A 214 -11.67 -31.93 1.50
N SER A 215 -12.17 -30.69 1.46
CA SER A 215 -13.34 -30.31 0.64
C SER A 215 -12.99 -30.19 -0.85
N ASP A 216 -13.89 -30.67 -1.72
CA ASP A 216 -13.78 -30.48 -3.17
C ASP A 216 -13.78 -28.99 -3.55
N VAL A 217 -14.50 -28.14 -2.79
CA VAL A 217 -14.49 -26.69 -2.97
C VAL A 217 -13.12 -26.09 -2.66
N HIS A 218 -12.40 -26.60 -1.65
CA HIS A 218 -11.02 -26.15 -1.37
C HIS A 218 -10.10 -26.45 -2.54
N PHE A 219 -10.18 -27.68 -3.05
CA PHE A 219 -9.41 -28.11 -4.23
C PHE A 219 -9.71 -27.23 -5.44
N TRP A 220 -11.00 -27.00 -5.73
CA TRP A 220 -11.45 -26.15 -6.82
C TRP A 220 -10.98 -24.70 -6.68
N LEU A 221 -11.17 -24.07 -5.51
CA LEU A 221 -10.68 -22.72 -5.22
C LEU A 221 -9.16 -22.60 -5.36
N ARG A 222 -8.41 -23.64 -4.96
CA ARG A 222 -6.95 -23.65 -5.06
C ARG A 222 -6.49 -23.61 -6.53
N ILE A 223 -7.13 -24.36 -7.42
CA ILE A 223 -6.84 -24.32 -8.86
C ILE A 223 -7.31 -22.99 -9.45
N LEU A 224 -8.49 -22.49 -9.06
CA LEU A 224 -8.98 -21.20 -9.53
C LEU A 224 -8.02 -20.05 -9.18
N PHE A 225 -7.44 -20.06 -7.98
CA PHE A 225 -6.46 -19.05 -7.55
C PHE A 225 -5.10 -19.19 -8.25
N ALA A 226 -4.94 -20.19 -9.14
CA ALA A 226 -3.82 -20.36 -10.04
C ALA A 226 -3.93 -19.54 -11.33
N LEU A 227 -5.13 -19.12 -11.73
CA LEU A 227 -5.38 -18.43 -13.00
C LEU A 227 -4.42 -17.25 -13.27
N PRO A 228 -4.02 -16.42 -12.28
CA PRO A 228 -3.11 -15.30 -12.54
C PRO A 228 -1.71 -15.70 -13.02
N PHE A 229 -1.38 -17.00 -12.98
CA PHE A 229 -0.10 -17.53 -13.44
C PHE A 229 -0.14 -18.10 -14.87
N LEU A 230 -1.30 -18.09 -15.52
CA LEU A 230 -1.44 -18.46 -16.93
C LEU A 230 -1.11 -17.28 -17.84
N ARG A 231 -0.90 -17.55 -19.14
CA ARG A 231 -0.93 -16.48 -20.13
C ARG A 231 -2.34 -15.93 -20.28
N PRO A 232 -2.50 -14.61 -20.52
CA PRO A 232 -3.82 -13.99 -20.70
C PRO A 232 -4.73 -14.70 -21.71
N ASP A 233 -4.19 -15.15 -22.84
CA ASP A 233 -4.92 -15.85 -23.90
C ASP A 233 -5.44 -17.24 -23.47
N GLN A 234 -4.81 -17.86 -22.49
CA GLN A 234 -5.18 -19.19 -22.00
C GLN A 234 -6.24 -19.14 -20.90
N VAL A 235 -6.39 -18.00 -20.21
CA VAL A 235 -7.29 -17.87 -19.05
C VAL A 235 -8.74 -18.21 -19.39
N PRO A 236 -9.37 -17.69 -20.46
CA PRO A 236 -10.77 -18.01 -20.75
C PRO A 236 -10.98 -19.51 -21.03
N GLY A 237 -10.10 -20.12 -21.83
CA GLY A 237 -10.20 -21.55 -22.15
C GLY A 237 -10.03 -22.44 -20.91
N PHE A 238 -9.02 -22.15 -20.10
CA PHE A 238 -8.78 -22.90 -18.86
C PHE A 238 -9.92 -22.73 -17.85
N PHE A 239 -10.49 -21.54 -17.74
CA PHE A 239 -11.65 -21.30 -16.86
C PHE A 239 -12.88 -22.08 -17.31
N MET A 240 -13.22 -22.05 -18.61
CA MET A 240 -14.43 -22.67 -19.13
C MET A 240 -14.35 -24.19 -19.24
N ILE A 241 -13.16 -24.76 -19.45
CA ILE A 241 -12.97 -26.20 -19.66
C ILE A 241 -12.50 -26.86 -18.37
N ASP A 242 -11.40 -26.39 -17.79
CA ASP A 242 -10.71 -27.09 -16.71
C ASP A 242 -11.27 -26.75 -15.32
N ILE A 243 -11.59 -25.48 -15.07
CA ILE A 243 -12.17 -25.06 -13.78
C ILE A 243 -13.65 -25.48 -13.70
N ALA A 244 -14.43 -25.21 -14.73
CA ALA A 244 -15.87 -25.51 -14.72
C ALA A 244 -16.16 -27.02 -14.68
N SER A 245 -15.33 -27.87 -15.30
CA SER A 245 -15.54 -29.33 -15.30
C SER A 245 -15.34 -29.99 -13.93
N VAL A 246 -14.56 -29.36 -13.05
CA VAL A 246 -14.30 -29.86 -11.69
C VAL A 246 -15.01 -29.01 -10.63
N SER A 247 -15.95 -28.14 -11.04
CA SER A 247 -16.73 -27.31 -10.13
C SER A 247 -17.66 -28.18 -9.29
N PRO A 248 -17.62 -28.05 -7.95
CA PRO A 248 -18.55 -28.77 -7.08
C PRO A 248 -20.00 -28.36 -7.37
N LEU A 249 -20.93 -29.31 -7.27
CA LEU A 249 -22.37 -29.06 -7.45
C LEU A 249 -22.93 -28.28 -6.24
N ASP A 250 -22.74 -26.97 -6.26
CA ASP A 250 -23.11 -26.04 -5.20
C ASP A 250 -23.52 -24.69 -5.81
N SER A 251 -24.70 -24.18 -5.46
CA SER A 251 -25.16 -22.89 -5.98
C SER A 251 -24.23 -21.72 -5.61
N ARG A 252 -23.45 -21.85 -4.53
CA ARG A 252 -22.46 -20.84 -4.11
C ARG A 252 -21.26 -20.80 -5.05
N THR A 253 -20.79 -21.96 -5.56
CA THR A 253 -19.67 -22.02 -6.52
C THR A 253 -20.11 -21.48 -7.88
N GLU A 254 -21.34 -21.81 -8.33
CA GLU A 254 -21.94 -21.24 -9.54
C GLU A 254 -22.03 -19.70 -9.49
N LEU A 255 -22.50 -19.14 -8.36
CA LEU A 255 -22.54 -17.68 -8.17
C LEU A 255 -21.15 -17.05 -8.19
N PHE A 256 -20.14 -17.77 -7.68
CA PHE A 256 -18.77 -17.29 -7.69
C PHE A 256 -18.17 -17.32 -9.11
N GLU A 257 -18.42 -18.39 -9.88
CA GLU A 257 -18.03 -18.48 -11.29
C GLU A 257 -18.64 -17.36 -12.13
N GLN A 258 -19.95 -17.12 -12.00
CA GLN A 258 -20.63 -16.04 -12.72
C GLN A 258 -20.03 -14.67 -12.38
N TYR A 259 -19.67 -14.45 -11.11
CA TYR A 259 -18.98 -13.23 -10.69
C TYR A 259 -17.62 -13.09 -11.39
N LEU A 260 -16.81 -14.15 -11.41
CA LEU A 260 -15.49 -14.12 -12.03
C LEU A 260 -15.58 -13.94 -13.55
N LEU A 261 -16.48 -14.68 -14.20
CA LEU A 261 -16.75 -14.60 -15.62
C LEU A 261 -17.08 -13.15 -16.01
N LYS A 262 -18.06 -12.56 -15.32
CA LYS A 262 -18.54 -11.19 -15.58
C LYS A 262 -17.48 -10.11 -15.37
N HIS A 263 -16.62 -10.24 -14.35
CA HIS A 263 -15.76 -9.14 -13.91
C HIS A 263 -14.29 -9.29 -14.33
N TYR A 264 -13.77 -10.51 -14.47
CA TYR A 264 -12.34 -10.77 -14.63
C TYR A 264 -11.98 -11.57 -15.89
N ILE A 265 -12.91 -12.38 -16.42
CA ILE A 265 -12.67 -13.20 -17.61
C ILE A 265 -13.18 -12.50 -18.87
N GLU A 266 -14.47 -12.16 -18.91
CA GLU A 266 -15.14 -11.48 -20.03
C GLU A 266 -15.34 -9.97 -19.77
N GLY A 267 -15.09 -9.54 -18.54
CA GLY A 267 -15.24 -8.15 -18.11
C GLY A 267 -14.28 -7.21 -18.86
N LYS A 268 -14.81 -6.05 -19.28
CA LYS A 268 -14.03 -5.00 -19.96
C LYS A 268 -13.08 -4.25 -19.02
N ASP A 269 -13.47 -4.13 -17.75
CA ASP A 269 -12.74 -3.31 -16.79
C ASP A 269 -11.45 -3.98 -16.30
N PHE A 270 -11.49 -5.32 -16.10
CA PHE A 270 -10.38 -6.10 -15.56
C PHE A 270 -10.10 -7.38 -16.37
N PRO A 271 -9.79 -7.26 -17.67
CA PRO A 271 -9.55 -8.41 -18.53
C PRO A 271 -8.29 -9.19 -18.10
N PRO A 272 -8.14 -10.48 -18.50
CA PRO A 272 -6.97 -11.28 -18.14
C PRO A 272 -5.62 -10.65 -18.49
N SER A 273 -5.54 -9.86 -19.56
CA SER A 273 -4.33 -9.13 -19.96
C SER A 273 -3.84 -8.13 -18.90
N LEU A 274 -4.72 -7.68 -18.00
CA LEU A 274 -4.37 -6.81 -16.88
C LEU A 274 -3.64 -7.57 -15.78
N TRP A 275 -4.02 -8.83 -15.51
CA TRP A 275 -3.68 -9.49 -14.24
C TRP A 275 -3.06 -10.88 -14.35
N ALA A 276 -3.17 -11.55 -15.49
CA ALA A 276 -2.58 -12.86 -15.73
C ALA A 276 -1.22 -12.72 -16.44
N SER A 277 -0.24 -13.54 -16.04
CA SER A 277 1.05 -13.66 -16.73
C SER A 277 1.80 -14.91 -16.30
N ASP A 278 2.59 -15.49 -17.21
CA ASP A 278 3.53 -16.60 -16.98
C ASP A 278 5.02 -16.16 -16.84
N GLU A 279 5.37 -14.94 -17.26
CA GLU A 279 6.68 -14.27 -17.10
C GLU A 279 7.24 -14.21 -15.66
N ILE A 280 8.26 -15.00 -15.36
CA ILE A 280 8.87 -15.13 -14.02
C ILE A 280 9.36 -13.81 -13.43
N ASP A 281 9.84 -12.88 -14.27
CA ASP A 281 10.51 -11.64 -13.86
C ASP A 281 9.59 -10.42 -13.68
N ARG A 282 8.28 -10.55 -13.95
CA ARG A 282 7.35 -9.51 -13.49
C ARG A 282 7.44 -9.41 -11.97
N PRO A 283 7.49 -8.20 -11.37
CA PRO A 283 7.37 -8.01 -9.93
C PRO A 283 6.00 -8.46 -9.41
N ARG A 284 5.81 -9.77 -9.36
CA ARG A 284 4.59 -10.47 -8.92
C ARG A 284 4.46 -10.44 -7.41
N THR A 285 5.50 -10.00 -6.70
CA THR A 285 5.61 -10.10 -5.25
C THR A 285 4.82 -9.00 -4.57
N THR A 286 3.52 -9.26 -4.49
CA THR A 286 2.56 -8.87 -3.44
C THR A 286 3.20 -8.59 -2.06
N ASN A 287 4.20 -9.39 -1.68
CA ASN A 287 4.89 -9.28 -0.40
C ASN A 287 5.55 -7.90 -0.19
N CYS A 288 6.02 -7.20 -1.22
CA CYS A 288 6.75 -5.94 -1.05
C CYS A 288 5.81 -4.78 -0.69
N CYS A 289 4.73 -4.60 -1.45
CA CYS A 289 3.68 -3.61 -1.13
C CYS A 289 3.04 -3.92 0.22
N GLU A 290 2.68 -5.19 0.47
CA GLU A 290 2.09 -5.62 1.74
C GLU A 290 3.05 -5.38 2.92
N SER A 291 4.32 -5.78 2.78
CA SER A 291 5.33 -5.58 3.82
C SER A 291 5.56 -4.10 4.07
N PHE A 292 5.56 -3.27 3.02
CA PHE A 292 5.67 -1.83 3.17
C PHE A 292 4.46 -1.25 3.90
N HIS A 293 3.23 -1.51 3.47
CA HIS A 293 2.05 -0.93 4.10
C HIS A 293 1.85 -1.43 5.53
N LYS A 294 2.12 -2.71 5.79
CA LYS A 294 2.14 -3.27 7.14
C LYS A 294 3.18 -2.56 8.00
N TYR A 295 4.42 -2.48 7.52
CA TYR A 295 5.50 -1.78 8.21
C TYR A 295 5.17 -0.30 8.46
N PHE A 296 4.59 0.36 7.46
CA PHE A 296 4.18 1.75 7.53
C PHE A 296 3.08 1.96 8.57
N GLN A 297 2.08 1.08 8.58
CA GLN A 297 1.03 1.09 9.60
C GLN A 297 1.60 0.85 11.00
N ASP A 298 2.55 -0.08 11.14
CA ASP A 298 3.23 -0.37 12.41
C ASP A 298 4.02 0.87 12.89
N ILE A 299 4.78 1.55 12.02
CA ILE A 299 5.50 2.78 12.36
C ILE A 299 4.55 3.89 12.82
N MET A 300 3.38 4.00 12.19
CA MET A 300 2.39 5.02 12.50
C MET A 300 1.80 4.86 13.91
N ASN A 301 1.87 3.67 14.52
CA ASN A 301 1.45 3.40 15.90
C ASN A 301 0.07 4.01 16.20
N GLY A 302 -0.95 3.63 15.42
CA GLY A 302 -2.32 4.11 15.55
C GLY A 302 -2.99 4.36 14.20
N HIS A 303 -4.30 4.57 14.25
CA HIS A 303 -5.11 4.94 13.08
C HIS A 303 -5.18 6.46 12.96
N ASN A 304 -5.22 6.97 11.73
CA ASN A 304 -5.50 8.36 11.39
C ASN A 304 -4.62 9.36 12.16
N PRO A 305 -3.28 9.33 12.00
CA PRO A 305 -2.39 10.22 12.72
C PRO A 305 -2.70 11.70 12.42
N ASN A 306 -2.42 12.60 13.36
CA ASN A 306 -2.36 14.01 12.99
C ASN A 306 -1.19 14.27 12.02
N ILE A 307 -1.30 15.33 11.22
CA ILE A 307 -0.33 15.61 10.15
C ILE A 307 1.11 15.73 10.67
N PHE A 308 1.35 16.34 11.83
CA PHE A 308 2.71 16.51 12.35
C PHE A 308 3.34 15.18 12.73
N LYS A 309 2.58 14.27 13.36
CA LYS A 309 3.03 12.91 13.64
C LYS A 309 3.30 12.16 12.34
N PHE A 310 2.41 12.28 11.36
CA PHE A 310 2.56 11.68 10.03
C PHE A 310 3.88 12.10 9.38
N LEU A 311 4.16 13.40 9.32
CA LEU A 311 5.37 13.94 8.68
C LEU A 311 6.66 13.53 9.41
N HIS A 312 6.67 13.53 10.74
CA HIS A 312 7.81 13.01 11.49
C HIS A 312 8.06 11.52 11.18
N LYS A 313 7.00 10.73 10.95
CA LYS A 313 7.17 9.32 10.57
C LYS A 313 7.66 9.17 9.13
N LEU A 314 7.24 10.04 8.21
CA LEU A 314 7.80 10.06 6.86
C LEU A 314 9.30 10.40 6.87
N ASP A 315 9.72 11.37 7.68
CA ASP A 315 11.13 11.68 7.87
C ASP A 315 11.94 10.47 8.37
N SER A 316 11.44 9.80 9.41
CA SER A 316 12.05 8.56 9.91
C SER A 316 12.09 7.44 8.84
N LEU A 317 11.07 7.35 8.00
CA LEU A 317 11.01 6.39 6.90
C LEU A 317 12.04 6.74 5.81
N GLN A 318 12.25 8.02 5.51
CA GLN A 318 13.22 8.46 4.52
C GLN A 318 14.64 8.07 4.91
N VAL A 319 15.01 8.15 6.18
CA VAL A 319 16.31 7.66 6.67
C VAL A 319 16.51 6.18 6.31
N LEU A 320 15.48 5.35 6.49
CA LEU A 320 15.52 3.94 6.13
C LEU A 320 15.55 3.71 4.62
N THR A 321 14.84 4.54 3.86
CA THR A 321 14.91 4.54 2.39
C THR A 321 16.34 4.84 1.93
N GLN A 322 17.01 5.83 2.51
CA GLN A 322 18.39 6.15 2.18
C GLN A 322 19.35 5.00 2.53
N MET A 323 19.12 4.31 3.66
CA MET A 323 19.90 3.10 3.99
C MET A 323 19.73 1.99 2.94
N LYS A 324 18.53 1.81 2.39
CA LYS A 324 18.28 0.86 1.29
C LYS A 324 18.99 1.30 0.01
N LEU A 325 18.94 2.58 -0.33
CA LEU A 325 19.64 3.13 -1.51
C LEU A 325 21.14 2.91 -1.43
N ASN A 326 21.76 3.20 -0.28
CA ASN A 326 23.18 2.94 -0.06
C ASN A 326 23.53 1.45 -0.19
N ALA A 327 22.63 0.55 0.21
CA ALA A 327 22.81 -0.88 0.02
C ALA A 327 22.74 -1.27 -1.47
N ILE A 328 21.80 -0.70 -2.23
CA ILE A 328 21.67 -0.90 -3.68
C ILE A 328 22.93 -0.42 -4.41
N GLU A 329 23.45 0.75 -4.07
CA GLU A 329 24.69 1.29 -4.64
C GLU A 329 25.89 0.36 -4.39
N GLN A 330 25.89 -0.33 -3.24
CA GLN A 330 26.89 -1.36 -2.90
C GLN A 330 26.59 -2.73 -3.54
N GLY A 331 25.58 -2.85 -4.40
CA GLY A 331 25.17 -4.10 -5.03
C GLY A 331 24.57 -5.12 -4.05
N LYS A 332 24.09 -4.69 -2.88
CA LYS A 332 23.52 -5.57 -1.84
C LYS A 332 22.02 -5.73 -2.04
N PRO A 333 21.54 -6.89 -2.52
CA PRO A 333 20.11 -7.11 -2.72
C PRO A 333 19.38 -7.20 -1.38
N ALA A 334 18.06 -6.95 -1.41
CA ALA A 334 17.23 -7.19 -0.25
C ALA A 334 17.29 -8.67 0.15
N LYS A 335 17.32 -8.95 1.45
CA LYS A 335 17.21 -10.33 1.94
C LYS A 335 15.84 -10.88 1.53
N LYS A 336 15.81 -11.77 0.53
CA LYS A 336 14.59 -12.52 0.20
C LYS A 336 14.17 -13.28 1.46
N ARG A 337 12.99 -12.97 2.00
CA ARG A 337 12.32 -13.93 2.90
C ARG A 337 12.14 -15.20 2.09
N GLN A 338 12.75 -16.30 2.51
CA GLN A 338 12.47 -17.61 1.92
C GLN A 338 10.97 -17.89 2.08
N LYS A 339 10.20 -17.75 1.00
CA LYS A 339 8.98 -18.54 0.82
C LYS A 339 9.34 -19.67 -0.12
N LYS A 340 9.04 -20.89 0.31
CA LYS A 340 9.32 -22.14 -0.40
C LYS A 340 8.77 -22.05 -1.84
N PRO A 341 9.43 -22.67 -2.84
CA PRO A 341 8.90 -22.86 -4.20
C PRO A 341 7.60 -23.70 -4.25
N GLN A 342 6.95 -23.92 -3.10
CA GLN A 342 5.79 -24.78 -2.90
C GLN A 342 4.61 -24.38 -3.78
N GLU A 343 4.29 -23.08 -3.92
CA GLU A 343 3.10 -22.62 -4.68
C GLU A 343 3.16 -22.96 -6.19
N ARG A 344 4.34 -22.94 -6.81
CA ARG A 344 4.52 -23.32 -8.23
C ARG A 344 4.53 -24.84 -8.42
N ILE A 345 5.14 -25.55 -7.47
CA ILE A 345 5.16 -27.02 -7.47
C ILE A 345 3.72 -27.53 -7.27
N THR A 346 2.94 -26.92 -6.39
CA THR A 346 1.50 -27.22 -6.24
C THR A 346 0.72 -26.84 -7.48
N LEU A 347 0.99 -25.71 -8.15
CA LEU A 347 0.29 -25.37 -9.41
C LEU A 347 0.46 -26.44 -10.49
N GLY A 348 1.70 -26.85 -10.77
CA GLY A 348 1.98 -27.87 -11.77
C GLY A 348 1.40 -29.23 -11.39
N GLN A 349 1.44 -29.59 -10.10
CA GLN A 349 0.84 -30.81 -9.57
C GLN A 349 -0.69 -30.78 -9.62
N ASP A 350 -1.31 -29.62 -9.34
CA ASP A 350 -2.75 -29.42 -9.33
C ASP A 350 -3.30 -29.44 -10.76
N LEU A 351 -2.61 -28.79 -11.71
CA LEU A 351 -2.90 -28.88 -13.14
C LEU A 351 -2.81 -30.32 -13.67
N GLN A 352 -1.75 -31.06 -13.31
CA GLN A 352 -1.64 -32.48 -13.63
C GLN A 352 -2.74 -33.33 -12.96
N THR A 353 -3.21 -32.93 -11.79
CA THR A 353 -4.30 -33.62 -11.07
C THR A 353 -5.65 -33.40 -11.76
N VAL A 354 -5.93 -32.18 -12.26
CA VAL A 354 -7.12 -31.90 -13.08
C VAL A 354 -7.12 -32.75 -14.34
N GLN A 355 -6.01 -32.78 -15.08
CA GLN A 355 -5.87 -33.61 -16.29
C GLN A 355 -6.04 -35.11 -15.99
N ARG A 356 -5.55 -35.59 -14.83
CA ARG A 356 -5.76 -36.99 -14.40
C ARG A 356 -7.21 -37.29 -14.04
N ARG A 357 -7.91 -36.38 -13.35
CA ARG A 357 -9.33 -36.54 -12.99
C ARG A 357 -10.23 -36.55 -14.23
N GLN A 358 -9.93 -35.73 -15.24
CA GLN A 358 -10.63 -35.77 -16.54
C GLN A 358 -10.45 -37.12 -17.25
N ASN A 359 -9.25 -37.71 -17.21
CA ASN A 359 -8.97 -39.02 -17.84
C ASN A 359 -9.60 -40.23 -17.11
N HIS A 360 -10.08 -40.08 -15.88
CA HIS A 360 -10.72 -41.16 -15.10
C HIS A 360 -12.26 -41.10 -15.16
N GLN A 361 -12.84 -40.10 -15.84
CA GLN A 361 -14.29 -39.95 -16.02
C GLN A 361 -14.76 -40.36 -17.43
N VAL A 362 -13.89 -40.98 -18.25
CA VAL A 362 -14.20 -41.51 -19.59
C VAL A 362 -14.38 -43.01 -19.55
#